data_AF-K0YL98-F1
#
_entry.id   AF-K0YL98-F1
#
_cell.length_a   1.000
_cell.length_b   1.000
_cell.length_c   1.000
_cell.angle_alpha   90.00
_cell.angle_beta   90.00
_cell.angle_gamma   90.00
#
_symmetry.space_group_name_H-M   'P 1'
#
loop_
_entity.id
_entity.type
_entity.pdbx_description
1 polymer ?
#
loop_
_entity_poly.entity_id
_entity_poly.type
_entity_poly.pdbx_seq_one_letter_code
_entity_poly.pdbx_strand_id
1 'polypeptide(L)'
;MGNNAPKSAESIMTPANIITMVRICLVPVFVVAIISPWPEWIGFAELDVWKAWIAAGIFVVISCTDWLDGYLARKRNEVTDFGKFMDPLADKILVTAALLVLIELGALPSWVVLLIVAREFIVSGVRMVAASKGEVIAASWYGKFKTVFQMIAIVLFVVKESPVLHDASESVYLAVYALSWFVMLIALVLTVVSMVDYVSKARHLIGFRPKRTASEDIVENEASVAQRVIDAARERSLTLATAESCTGGLISAALTDVPGSSEAVLGGIVSYANEVKRDSLGVSEEVLSKHGAVSEQTACAMAKGAREAFGADIAVSVTGIAGPGGAVPGKPVGTVWVGVSCAQGTEAQLHHFEGDRDAVRAQTVEAALCVMLERATN
;
A
#
# COMPACT_ATOMS: atom_id res chain seq x y z
N MET A 1 25.20 -25.74 -15.80
CA MET A 1 25.60 -24.96 -14.61
C MET A 1 25.78 -23.51 -15.06
N GLY A 2 24.72 -22.70 -14.89
CA GLY A 2 24.77 -21.28 -15.23
C GLY A 2 25.51 -20.52 -14.12
N ASN A 3 26.53 -19.76 -14.52
CA ASN A 3 27.34 -18.92 -13.64
C ASN A 3 26.45 -17.86 -12.94
N ASN A 4 26.01 -18.14 -11.72
CA ASN A 4 25.55 -17.10 -10.79
C ASN A 4 26.79 -16.50 -10.10
N ALA A 5 27.52 -15.68 -10.85
CA ALA A 5 28.42 -14.72 -10.22
C ALA A 5 27.54 -13.58 -9.63
N PRO A 6 27.74 -13.17 -8.38
CA PRO A 6 27.06 -12.00 -7.85
C PRO A 6 27.46 -10.78 -8.69
N LYS A 7 26.47 -10.08 -9.26
CA LYS A 7 26.69 -8.79 -9.91
C LYS A 7 27.44 -7.89 -8.93
N SER A 8 28.58 -7.36 -9.38
CA SER A 8 29.37 -6.37 -8.64
C SER A 8 28.48 -5.28 -8.06
N ALA A 9 28.71 -4.88 -6.81
CA ALA A 9 28.07 -3.71 -6.22
C ALA A 9 28.14 -2.53 -7.20
N GLU A 10 27.00 -2.21 -7.84
CA GLU A 10 26.92 -1.09 -8.76
C GLU A 10 27.31 0.16 -7.98
N SER A 11 28.32 0.87 -8.47
CA SER A 11 28.78 2.13 -7.88
C SER A 11 27.58 3.05 -7.67
N ILE A 12 27.32 3.42 -6.42
CA ILE A 12 26.27 4.39 -6.05
C ILE A 12 26.54 5.74 -6.75
N MET A 13 27.80 6.04 -7.07
CA MET A 13 28.23 7.27 -7.72
C MET A 13 28.14 7.16 -9.26
N THR A 14 26.91 7.04 -9.77
CA THR A 14 26.63 7.13 -11.21
C THR A 14 26.55 8.60 -11.64
N PRO A 15 26.81 8.92 -12.92
CA PRO A 15 26.61 10.27 -13.47
C PRO A 15 25.21 10.84 -13.21
N ALA A 16 24.16 10.01 -13.24
CA ALA A 16 22.80 10.43 -12.89
C ALA A 16 22.70 10.88 -11.42
N ASN A 17 23.20 10.07 -10.49
CA ASN A 17 23.15 10.39 -9.06
C ASN A 17 24.00 11.63 -8.70
N ILE A 18 25.10 11.87 -9.42
CA ILE A 18 25.89 13.10 -9.26
C ILE A 18 25.06 14.32 -9.63
N ILE A 19 24.28 14.27 -10.72
CA ILE A 19 23.40 15.36 -11.14
C ILE A 19 22.34 15.61 -10.05
N THR A 20 21.71 14.57 -9.50
CA THR A 20 20.75 14.69 -8.39
C THR A 20 21.37 15.34 -7.16
N MET A 21 22.59 14.94 -6.78
CA MET A 21 23.30 15.53 -5.65
C MET A 21 23.67 17.00 -5.88
N VAL A 22 24.15 17.33 -7.07
CA VAL A 22 24.44 18.71 -7.47
C VAL A 22 23.15 19.55 -7.41
N ARG A 23 22.00 19.02 -7.86
CA ARG A 23 20.70 19.70 -7.74
C ARG A 23 20.42 20.12 -6.31
N ILE A 24 20.53 19.19 -5.36
CA ILE A 24 20.27 19.46 -3.93
C ILE A 24 21.19 20.56 -3.41
N CYS A 25 22.48 20.52 -3.77
CA CYS A 25 23.45 21.55 -3.39
C CYS A 25 23.19 22.92 -4.03
N LEU A 26 22.51 22.97 -5.18
CA LEU A 26 22.14 24.22 -5.85
C LEU A 26 20.86 24.85 -5.28
N VAL A 27 20.05 24.13 -4.49
CA VAL A 27 18.82 24.70 -3.89
C VAL A 27 19.14 25.88 -2.96
N PRO A 28 20.11 25.82 -2.02
CA PRO A 28 20.50 26.97 -1.22
C PRO A 28 21.01 28.14 -2.07
N VAL A 29 21.70 27.86 -3.18
CA VAL A 29 22.19 28.90 -4.10
C VAL A 29 21.02 29.67 -4.71
N PHE A 30 19.97 28.97 -5.14
CA PHE A 30 18.74 29.60 -5.61
C PHE A 30 18.08 30.46 -4.51
N VAL A 31 17.96 29.94 -3.27
CA VAL A 31 17.35 30.67 -2.15
C VAL A 31 18.14 31.95 -1.82
N VAL A 32 19.46 31.85 -1.73
CA VAL A 32 20.33 33.00 -1.47
C VAL A 32 20.27 34.00 -2.63
N ALA A 33 20.25 33.53 -3.88
CA ALA A 33 20.21 34.38 -5.06
C ALA A 33 18.99 35.31 -5.07
N ILE A 34 17.84 34.87 -4.54
CA ILE A 34 16.61 35.66 -4.52
C ILE A 34 16.38 36.43 -3.21
N ILE A 35 16.68 35.85 -2.04
CA ILE A 35 16.39 36.48 -0.74
C ILE A 35 17.55 37.39 -0.28
N SER A 36 18.80 36.94 -0.40
CA SER A 36 19.93 37.66 0.21
C SER A 36 20.18 38.99 -0.51
N PRO A 37 20.48 40.08 0.20
CA PRO A 37 21.09 41.25 -0.44
C PRO A 37 22.43 40.83 -1.06
N TRP A 38 22.70 41.32 -2.27
CA TRP A 38 23.95 41.00 -2.96
C TRP A 38 25.05 41.95 -2.49
N PRO A 39 26.29 41.46 -2.30
CA PRO A 39 27.32 42.31 -1.71
C PRO A 39 27.73 43.45 -2.65
N GLU A 40 27.65 44.68 -2.17
CA GLU A 40 27.91 45.90 -2.96
C GLU A 40 29.33 45.93 -3.55
N TRP A 41 30.31 45.34 -2.85
CA TRP A 41 31.72 45.31 -3.25
C TRP A 41 32.03 44.39 -4.44
N ILE A 42 31.08 43.57 -4.88
CA ILE A 42 31.23 42.71 -6.07
C ILE A 42 30.84 43.48 -7.35
N GLY A 43 30.33 44.72 -7.24
CA GLY A 43 29.92 45.52 -8.40
C GLY A 43 28.60 45.07 -9.02
N PHE A 44 27.81 44.28 -8.30
CA PHE A 44 26.52 43.75 -8.76
C PHE A 44 25.32 44.65 -8.44
N ALA A 45 25.52 45.88 -7.96
CA ALA A 45 24.43 46.80 -7.66
C ALA A 45 23.51 47.06 -8.87
N GLU A 46 24.06 47.06 -10.10
CA GLU A 46 23.26 47.19 -11.32
C GLU A 46 22.50 45.90 -11.70
N LEU A 47 22.89 44.75 -11.14
CA LEU A 47 22.23 43.46 -11.37
C LEU A 47 21.06 43.19 -10.42
N ASP A 48 20.86 44.01 -9.37
CA ASP A 48 19.73 43.86 -8.44
C ASP A 48 18.38 43.94 -9.18
N VAL A 49 18.30 44.76 -10.24
CA VAL A 49 17.14 44.87 -11.13
C VAL A 49 16.82 43.54 -11.83
N TRP A 50 17.85 42.73 -12.10
CA TRP A 50 17.78 41.43 -12.78
C TRP A 50 17.74 40.24 -11.82
N LYS A 51 17.80 40.47 -10.49
CA LYS A 51 17.87 39.43 -9.46
C LYS A 51 16.78 38.36 -9.61
N ALA A 52 15.53 38.79 -9.78
CA ALA A 52 14.38 37.90 -10.00
C ALA A 52 14.55 37.03 -11.27
N TRP A 53 15.03 37.62 -12.37
CA TRP A 53 15.26 36.90 -13.62
C TRP A 53 16.40 35.89 -13.52
N ILE A 54 17.48 36.25 -12.82
CA ILE A 54 18.62 35.36 -12.58
C ILE A 54 18.17 34.20 -11.69
N ALA A 55 17.43 34.46 -10.61
CA ALA A 55 16.88 33.43 -9.74
C ALA A 55 15.92 32.49 -10.48
N ALA A 56 15.04 33.03 -11.33
CA ALA A 56 14.17 32.23 -12.18
C ALA A 56 14.97 31.35 -13.16
N GLY A 57 16.02 31.89 -13.77
CA GLY A 57 16.93 31.13 -14.63
C GLY A 57 17.62 29.98 -13.91
N ILE A 58 18.15 30.24 -12.70
CA ILE A 58 18.73 29.21 -11.83
C ILE A 58 17.70 28.13 -11.53
N PHE A 59 16.50 28.52 -11.10
CA PHE A 59 15.41 27.59 -10.79
C PHE A 59 15.04 26.70 -11.98
N VAL A 60 14.92 27.28 -13.19
CA VAL A 60 14.64 26.54 -14.42
C VAL A 60 15.75 25.54 -14.71
N VAL A 61 17.02 25.95 -14.61
CA VAL A 61 18.16 25.04 -14.83
C VAL A 61 18.11 23.88 -13.85
N ILE A 62 17.96 24.17 -12.55
CA ILE A 62 17.86 23.14 -11.49
C ILE A 62 16.68 22.21 -11.77
N SER A 63 15.51 22.73 -12.12
CA SER A 63 14.31 21.92 -12.42
C SER A 63 14.50 21.03 -13.65
N CYS A 64 15.14 21.53 -14.71
CA CYS A 64 15.41 20.76 -15.92
C CYS A 64 16.42 19.62 -15.69
N THR A 65 17.28 19.70 -14.66
CA THR A 65 18.21 18.61 -14.36
C THR A 65 17.49 17.30 -13.98
N ASP A 66 16.24 17.34 -13.52
CA ASP A 66 15.42 16.15 -13.16
C ASP A 66 15.03 15.31 -14.37
N TRP A 67 14.82 15.99 -15.49
CA TRP A 67 14.61 15.26 -16.73
C TRP A 67 15.93 14.65 -17.22
N LEU A 68 17.05 15.34 -17.01
CA LEU A 68 18.37 14.95 -17.49
C LEU A 68 18.94 13.72 -16.74
N ASP A 69 18.88 13.67 -15.42
CA ASP A 69 19.37 12.53 -14.65
C ASP A 69 18.56 11.25 -14.95
N GLY A 70 17.23 11.35 -15.03
CA GLY A 70 16.36 10.24 -15.37
C GLY A 70 16.58 9.76 -16.81
N TYR A 71 16.81 10.68 -17.75
CA TYR A 71 17.18 10.34 -19.12
C TYR A 71 18.53 9.60 -19.16
N LEU A 72 19.54 10.11 -18.44
CA LEU A 72 20.88 9.53 -18.41
C LEU A 72 20.87 8.13 -17.78
N ALA A 73 20.18 7.95 -16.66
CA ALA A 73 20.02 6.66 -15.98
C ALA A 73 19.36 5.62 -16.90
N ARG A 74 18.30 5.98 -17.62
CA ARG A 74 17.61 5.08 -18.56
C ARG A 74 18.46 4.75 -19.79
N LYS A 75 19.14 5.75 -20.37
CA LYS A 75 19.97 5.58 -21.57
C LYS A 75 21.20 4.72 -21.31
N ARG A 76 21.79 4.85 -20.12
CA ARG A 76 23.00 4.11 -19.71
C ARG A 76 22.70 2.82 -18.95
N ASN A 77 21.42 2.54 -18.67
CA ASN A 77 20.99 1.41 -17.85
C ASN A 77 21.61 1.42 -16.44
N GLU A 78 21.74 2.61 -15.85
CA GLU A 78 22.38 2.91 -14.55
C GLU A 78 21.32 3.27 -13.48
N VAL A 79 20.19 2.55 -13.46
CA VAL A 79 19.08 2.85 -12.53
C VAL A 79 19.37 2.21 -11.17
N THR A 80 19.83 3.02 -10.20
CA THR A 80 20.16 2.55 -8.85
C THR A 80 19.03 2.79 -7.85
N ASP A 81 19.00 2.01 -6.75
CA ASP A 81 18.02 2.22 -5.68
C ASP A 81 18.24 3.54 -4.93
N PHE A 82 19.50 3.98 -4.83
CA PHE A 82 19.84 5.31 -4.31
C PHE A 82 19.20 6.41 -5.16
N GLY A 83 19.31 6.36 -6.49
CA GLY A 83 18.69 7.34 -7.38
C GLY A 83 17.17 7.36 -7.26
N LYS A 84 16.52 6.17 -7.27
CA LYS A 84 15.06 6.05 -7.08
C LYS A 84 14.55 6.71 -5.79
N PHE A 85 15.38 6.77 -4.74
CA PHE A 85 15.05 7.43 -3.49
C PHE A 85 15.40 8.93 -3.50
N MET A 86 16.57 9.29 -4.03
CA MET A 86 17.08 10.66 -4.02
C MET A 86 16.36 11.60 -4.99
N ASP A 87 15.95 11.13 -6.18
CA ASP A 87 15.31 12.01 -7.17
C ASP A 87 13.98 12.60 -6.65
N PRO A 88 13.04 11.78 -6.09
CA PRO A 88 11.81 12.32 -5.50
C PRO A 88 12.03 13.17 -4.24
N LEU A 89 13.15 12.99 -3.54
CA LEU A 89 13.51 13.80 -2.39
C LEU A 89 14.03 15.17 -2.85
N ALA A 90 14.91 15.20 -3.84
CA ALA A 90 15.48 16.42 -4.41
C ALA A 90 14.40 17.33 -5.00
N ASP A 91 13.42 16.77 -5.72
CA ASP A 91 12.28 17.50 -6.27
C ASP A 91 11.49 18.22 -5.16
N LYS A 92 11.15 17.50 -4.07
CA LYS A 92 10.42 18.10 -2.94
C LYS A 92 11.22 19.19 -2.24
N ILE A 93 12.54 19.01 -2.08
CA ILE A 93 13.40 20.01 -1.44
C ILE A 93 13.40 21.29 -2.28
N LEU A 94 13.63 21.19 -3.59
CA LEU A 94 13.64 22.34 -4.50
C LEU A 94 12.30 23.08 -4.47
N VAL A 95 11.20 22.35 -4.66
CA VAL A 95 9.86 22.91 -4.71
C VAL A 95 9.47 23.57 -3.39
N THR A 96 9.74 22.90 -2.26
CA THR A 96 9.40 23.42 -0.94
C THR A 96 10.23 24.66 -0.63
N ALA A 97 11.53 24.67 -0.95
CA ALA A 97 12.39 25.84 -0.76
C ALA A 97 11.88 27.04 -1.56
N ALA A 98 11.51 26.84 -2.83
CA ALA A 98 10.97 27.92 -3.67
C ALA A 98 9.63 28.46 -3.15
N LEU A 99 8.74 27.59 -2.68
CA LEU A 99 7.48 28.04 -2.09
C LEU A 99 7.66 28.79 -0.77
N LEU A 100 8.63 28.38 0.06
CA LEU A 100 8.96 29.09 1.30
C LEU A 100 9.52 30.49 1.02
N VAL A 101 10.43 30.61 0.04
CA VAL A 101 10.92 31.90 -0.44
C VAL A 101 9.76 32.81 -0.88
N LEU A 102 8.79 32.28 -1.62
CA LEU A 102 7.65 33.07 -2.10
C LEU A 102 6.71 33.49 -0.95
N ILE A 103 6.65 32.74 0.15
CA ILE A 103 5.97 33.20 1.38
C ILE A 103 6.75 34.35 2.01
N GLU A 104 8.08 34.22 2.12
CA GLU A 104 8.95 35.24 2.74
C GLU A 104 8.90 36.57 1.98
N LEU A 105 8.82 36.51 0.64
CA LEU A 105 8.62 37.67 -0.23
C LEU A 105 7.18 38.22 -0.18
N GLY A 106 6.24 37.57 0.52
CA GLY A 106 4.83 37.94 0.57
C GLY A 106 4.07 37.70 -0.74
N ALA A 107 4.67 36.98 -1.70
CA ALA A 107 4.09 36.71 -3.01
C ALA A 107 3.00 35.63 -2.98
N LEU A 108 3.12 34.67 -2.05
CA LEU A 108 2.15 33.57 -1.87
C LEU A 108 1.67 33.47 -0.41
N PRO A 109 0.36 33.23 -0.19
CA PRO A 109 -0.17 32.96 1.13
C PRO A 109 0.20 31.54 1.59
N SER A 110 0.42 31.37 2.90
CA SER A 110 0.90 30.12 3.50
C SER A 110 -0.02 28.91 3.26
N TRP A 111 -1.34 29.12 3.12
CA TRP A 111 -2.30 28.03 2.89
C TRP A 111 -2.09 27.32 1.54
N VAL A 112 -1.63 28.03 0.50
CA VAL A 112 -1.30 27.46 -0.82
C VAL A 112 -0.14 26.47 -0.68
N VAL A 113 0.90 26.91 0.03
CA VAL A 113 2.09 26.10 0.28
C VAL A 113 1.77 24.90 1.18
N LEU A 114 0.98 25.11 2.23
CA LEU A 114 0.52 24.04 3.11
C LEU A 114 -0.20 22.93 2.32
N LEU A 115 -1.12 23.29 1.41
CA LEU A 115 -1.85 22.33 0.58
C LEU A 115 -0.89 21.50 -0.29
N ILE A 116 0.05 22.18 -0.97
CA ILE A 116 1.03 21.51 -1.84
C ILE A 116 1.92 20.57 -1.04
N VAL A 117 2.50 21.05 0.06
CA VAL A 117 3.44 20.29 0.90
C VAL A 117 2.72 19.12 1.57
N ALA A 118 1.53 19.35 2.15
CA ALA A 118 0.72 18.29 2.76
C ALA A 118 0.42 17.17 1.75
N ARG A 119 0.05 17.52 0.51
CA ARG A 119 -0.15 16.53 -0.55
C ARG A 119 1.12 15.72 -0.84
N GLU A 120 2.29 16.34 -0.90
CA GLU A 120 3.55 15.62 -1.16
C GLU A 120 3.81 14.56 -0.10
N PHE A 121 3.56 14.87 1.17
CA PHE A 121 3.67 13.91 2.26
C PHE A 121 2.60 12.82 2.18
N ILE A 122 1.32 13.18 1.96
CA ILE A 122 0.21 12.22 1.86
C ILE A 122 0.47 11.21 0.73
N VAL A 123 0.73 11.69 -0.49
CA VAL A 123 0.96 10.79 -1.65
C VAL A 123 2.19 9.90 -1.44
N SER A 124 3.23 10.43 -0.81
CA SER A 124 4.44 9.64 -0.50
C SER A 124 4.16 8.56 0.54
N GLY A 125 3.45 8.90 1.63
CA GLY A 125 3.05 7.96 2.65
C GLY A 125 2.15 6.85 2.10
N VAL A 126 1.15 7.22 1.30
CA VAL A 126 0.24 6.27 0.64
C VAL A 126 1.01 5.28 -0.24
N ARG A 127 1.94 5.76 -1.08
CA ARG A 127 2.76 4.90 -1.93
C ARG A 127 3.70 4.02 -1.12
N MET A 128 4.24 4.52 -0.01
CA MET A 128 5.10 3.76 0.89
C MET A 128 4.34 2.60 1.58
N VAL A 129 3.14 2.88 2.10
CA VAL A 129 2.26 1.85 2.70
C VAL A 129 1.84 0.80 1.67
N ALA A 130 1.58 1.22 0.44
CA ALA A 130 1.28 0.27 -0.63
C ALA A 130 2.47 -0.65 -0.92
N ALA A 131 3.67 -0.06 -1.04
CA ALA A 131 4.89 -0.80 -1.29
C ALA A 131 5.22 -1.80 -0.17
N SER A 132 4.98 -1.45 1.10
CA SER A 132 5.18 -2.38 2.23
C SER A 132 4.22 -3.57 2.21
N LYS A 133 3.09 -3.47 1.48
CA LYS A 133 2.12 -4.55 1.26
C LYS A 133 2.34 -5.29 -0.07
N GLY A 134 3.46 -5.02 -0.76
CA GLY A 134 3.78 -5.65 -2.05
C GLY A 134 3.06 -5.05 -3.25
N GLU A 135 2.33 -3.95 -3.07
CA GLU A 135 1.62 -3.26 -4.16
C GLU A 135 2.38 -2.02 -4.64
N VAL A 136 2.66 -1.95 -5.94
CA VAL A 136 3.34 -0.79 -6.54
C VAL A 136 2.32 0.09 -7.24
N ILE A 137 2.02 1.26 -6.65
CA ILE A 137 1.14 2.26 -7.28
C ILE A 137 1.96 3.06 -8.31
N ALA A 138 1.63 2.87 -9.58
CA ALA A 138 2.25 3.59 -10.69
C ALA A 138 1.98 5.11 -10.62
N ALA A 139 2.94 5.88 -11.12
CA ALA A 139 2.84 7.34 -11.12
C ALA A 139 1.69 7.83 -12.01
N SER A 140 0.76 8.60 -11.44
CA SER A 140 -0.39 9.14 -12.18
C SER A 140 -0.03 10.32 -13.09
N TRP A 141 -0.76 10.46 -14.19
CA TRP A 141 -0.62 11.60 -15.11
C TRP A 141 -0.91 12.94 -14.43
N TYR A 142 -1.90 12.99 -13.54
CA TYR A 142 -2.22 14.19 -12.76
C TYR A 142 -1.02 14.67 -11.93
N GLY A 143 -0.27 13.74 -11.34
CA GLY A 143 0.95 14.06 -10.60
C GLY A 143 2.02 14.71 -11.49
N LYS A 144 2.21 14.22 -12.71
CA LYS A 144 3.17 14.78 -13.68
C LYS A 144 2.78 16.19 -14.12
N PHE A 145 1.51 16.36 -14.51
CA PHE A 145 1.01 17.68 -14.93
C PHE A 145 1.05 18.69 -13.78
N LYS A 146 0.67 18.27 -12.57
CA LYS A 146 0.77 19.09 -11.37
C LYS A 146 2.16 19.69 -11.23
N THR A 147 3.21 18.86 -11.28
CA THR A 147 4.59 19.32 -11.14
C THR A 147 4.94 20.34 -12.22
N VAL A 148 4.60 20.09 -13.49
CA VAL A 148 4.88 21.04 -14.59
C VAL A 148 4.22 22.41 -14.35
N PHE A 149 2.92 22.43 -14.08
CA PHE A 149 2.19 23.68 -13.83
C PHE A 149 2.72 24.38 -12.57
N GLN A 150 3.10 23.62 -11.55
CA GLN A 150 3.67 24.17 -10.33
C GLN A 150 5.05 24.81 -10.57
N MET A 151 5.93 24.18 -11.35
CA MET A 151 7.24 24.76 -11.70
C MET A 151 7.05 26.05 -12.50
N ILE A 152 6.12 26.06 -13.47
CA ILE A 152 5.78 27.27 -14.25
C ILE A 152 5.25 28.37 -13.33
N ALA A 153 4.35 28.04 -12.39
CA ALA A 153 3.80 29.01 -11.46
C ALA A 153 4.90 29.62 -10.58
N ILE A 154 5.81 28.80 -10.04
CA ILE A 154 6.95 29.30 -9.24
C ILE A 154 7.79 30.28 -10.07
N VAL A 155 8.14 29.94 -11.32
CA VAL A 155 8.91 30.83 -12.20
C VAL A 155 8.17 32.16 -12.43
N LEU A 156 6.87 32.11 -12.72
CA LEU A 156 6.07 33.32 -12.94
C LEU A 156 5.98 34.19 -11.69
N PHE A 157 5.84 33.59 -10.50
CA PHE A 157 5.83 34.33 -9.24
C PHE A 157 7.20 34.94 -8.92
N VAL A 158 8.29 34.21 -9.16
CA VAL A 158 9.65 34.75 -8.98
C VAL A 158 9.89 35.93 -9.91
N VAL A 159 9.56 35.79 -11.21
CA VAL A 159 9.73 36.85 -12.19
C VAL A 159 8.86 38.07 -11.87
N LYS A 160 7.64 37.87 -11.37
CA LYS A 160 6.72 38.94 -10.96
C LYS A 160 7.28 39.84 -9.85
N GLU A 161 8.27 39.38 -9.07
CA GLU A 161 9.00 40.21 -8.10
C GLU A 161 10.09 41.09 -8.73
N SER A 162 10.25 41.07 -10.06
CA SER A 162 11.22 41.92 -10.76
C SER A 162 10.79 43.40 -10.78
N PRO A 163 11.66 44.34 -10.37
CA PRO A 163 11.43 45.77 -10.53
C PRO A 163 11.16 46.17 -11.99
N VAL A 164 11.82 45.50 -12.95
CA VAL A 164 11.64 45.74 -14.40
C VAL A 164 10.19 45.62 -14.83
N LEU A 165 9.46 44.62 -14.31
CA LEU A 165 8.06 44.41 -14.68
C LEU A 165 7.14 45.43 -14.02
N HIS A 166 7.47 45.84 -12.80
CA HIS A 166 6.73 46.87 -12.08
C HIS A 166 6.85 48.23 -12.80
N ASP A 167 8.04 48.55 -13.30
CA ASP A 167 8.34 49.83 -13.94
C ASP A 167 7.96 49.87 -15.44
N ALA A 168 7.77 48.71 -16.09
CA ALA A 168 7.43 48.63 -17.51
C ALA A 168 6.02 49.15 -17.83
N SER A 169 4.99 48.65 -17.14
CA SER A 169 3.63 49.20 -17.15
C SER A 169 2.73 48.44 -16.16
N GLU A 170 1.78 49.14 -15.55
CA GLU A 170 0.79 48.55 -14.65
C GLU A 170 0.00 47.41 -15.32
N SER A 171 -0.36 47.56 -16.60
CA SER A 171 -1.06 46.53 -17.37
C SER A 171 -0.25 45.24 -17.54
N VAL A 172 1.07 45.36 -17.77
CA VAL A 172 1.94 44.19 -17.91
C VAL A 172 2.11 43.50 -16.57
N TYR A 173 2.32 44.26 -15.49
CA TYR A 173 2.39 43.72 -14.14
C TYR A 173 1.12 42.96 -13.76
N LEU A 174 -0.06 43.55 -13.99
CA LEU A 174 -1.34 42.92 -13.68
C LEU A 174 -1.58 41.67 -14.53
N ALA A 175 -1.20 41.68 -15.80
CA ALA A 175 -1.30 40.51 -16.68
C ALA A 175 -0.42 39.36 -16.20
N VAL A 176 0.83 39.63 -15.81
CA VAL A 176 1.74 38.63 -15.24
C VAL A 176 1.19 38.11 -13.91
N TYR A 177 0.72 38.99 -13.03
CA TYR A 177 0.11 38.60 -11.76
C TYR A 177 -1.10 37.67 -11.95
N ALA A 178 -2.02 38.04 -12.86
CA ALA A 178 -3.20 37.23 -13.19
C ALA A 178 -2.80 35.87 -13.78
N LEU A 179 -1.80 35.84 -14.68
CA LEU A 179 -1.27 34.62 -15.26
C LEU A 179 -0.62 33.71 -14.20
N SER A 180 0.19 34.26 -13.30
CA SER A 180 0.82 33.52 -12.19
C SER A 180 -0.22 32.80 -11.33
N TRP A 181 -1.28 33.52 -10.95
CA TRP A 181 -2.38 32.95 -10.16
C TRP A 181 -3.21 31.95 -10.93
N PHE A 182 -3.48 32.21 -12.22
CA PHE A 182 -4.21 31.27 -13.06
C PHE A 182 -3.47 29.92 -13.18
N VAL A 183 -2.16 29.95 -13.43
CA VAL A 183 -1.33 28.74 -13.51
C VAL A 183 -1.22 28.08 -12.12
N MET A 184 -1.08 28.85 -11.04
CA MET A 184 -1.07 28.30 -9.68
C MET A 184 -2.40 27.63 -9.31
N LEU A 185 -3.54 28.20 -9.71
CA LEU A 185 -4.85 27.60 -9.48
C LEU A 185 -4.97 26.24 -10.18
N ILE A 186 -4.49 26.14 -11.43
CA ILE A 186 -4.41 24.86 -12.14
C ILE A 186 -3.53 23.88 -11.37
N ALA A 187 -2.35 24.31 -10.90
CA ALA A 187 -1.45 23.48 -10.10
C ALA A 187 -2.11 22.98 -8.80
N LEU A 188 -2.88 23.83 -8.11
CA LEU A 188 -3.62 23.48 -6.90
C LEU A 188 -4.75 22.48 -7.18
N VAL A 189 -5.54 22.69 -8.23
CA VAL A 189 -6.58 21.75 -8.64
C VAL A 189 -5.97 20.40 -8.97
N LEU A 190 -4.88 20.37 -9.77
CA LEU A 190 -4.16 19.13 -10.09
C LEU A 190 -3.54 18.49 -8.84
N THR A 191 -3.13 19.28 -7.85
CA THR A 191 -2.62 18.79 -6.57
C THR A 191 -3.70 18.01 -5.83
N VAL A 192 -4.90 18.57 -5.70
CA VAL A 192 -6.04 17.91 -5.05
C VAL A 192 -6.50 16.70 -5.84
N VAL A 193 -6.71 16.83 -7.15
CA VAL A 193 -7.13 15.72 -8.03
C VAL A 193 -6.13 14.56 -7.96
N SER A 194 -4.83 14.88 -8.03
CA SER A 194 -3.81 13.86 -7.90
C SER A 194 -3.80 13.21 -6.52
N MET A 195 -3.99 13.96 -5.44
CA MET A 195 -4.06 13.41 -4.08
C MET A 195 -5.22 12.42 -3.97
N VAL A 196 -6.42 12.80 -4.44
CA VAL A 196 -7.61 11.95 -4.43
C VAL A 196 -7.38 10.69 -5.27
N ASP A 197 -6.76 10.80 -6.46
CA ASP A 197 -6.42 9.64 -7.29
C ASP A 197 -5.51 8.63 -6.55
N TYR A 198 -4.44 9.08 -5.91
CA TYR A 198 -3.56 8.18 -5.14
C TYR A 198 -4.25 7.56 -3.94
N VAL A 199 -4.99 8.36 -3.15
CA VAL A 199 -5.74 7.86 -1.98
C VAL A 199 -6.81 6.86 -2.43
N SER A 200 -7.50 7.10 -3.54
CA SER A 200 -8.51 6.19 -4.08
C SER A 200 -7.92 4.87 -4.55
N LYS A 201 -6.72 4.88 -5.13
CA LYS A 201 -5.99 3.67 -5.55
C LYS A 201 -5.49 2.84 -4.38
N ALA A 202 -5.22 3.50 -3.25
CA ALA A 202 -4.75 2.85 -2.03
C ALA A 202 -5.85 2.69 -0.96
N ARG A 203 -7.12 2.94 -1.32
CA ARG A 203 -8.25 2.92 -0.38
C ARG A 203 -8.37 1.58 0.35
N HIS A 204 -8.11 0.47 -0.35
CA HIS A 204 -8.14 -0.88 0.19
C HIS A 204 -6.96 -1.16 1.12
N LEU A 205 -5.88 -0.38 1.00
CA LEU A 205 -4.66 -0.52 1.80
C LEU A 205 -4.68 0.34 3.06
N ILE A 206 -5.32 1.50 3.00
CA ILE A 206 -5.37 2.49 4.09
C ILE A 206 -6.56 2.21 5.05
N GLY A 207 -7.38 1.21 4.75
CA GLY A 207 -8.56 0.90 5.58
C GLY A 207 -9.74 1.85 5.33
N PHE A 208 -9.66 2.74 4.34
CA PHE A 208 -10.84 3.42 3.79
C PHE A 208 -11.61 2.44 2.89
N ARG A 209 -12.24 1.46 3.53
CA ARG A 209 -13.39 0.76 2.94
C ARG A 209 -14.38 1.85 2.44
N PRO A 210 -15.03 1.67 1.28
CA PRO A 210 -16.13 2.54 0.88
C PRO A 210 -17.06 2.75 2.06
N LYS A 211 -17.63 3.96 2.17
CA LYS A 211 -18.72 4.29 3.10
C LYS A 211 -19.67 3.10 3.10
N ARG A 212 -19.59 2.29 4.17
CA ARG A 212 -20.36 1.08 4.35
C ARG A 212 -21.82 1.55 4.35
N THR A 213 -22.66 0.90 3.54
CA THR A 213 -24.09 1.18 3.56
C THR A 213 -24.60 0.92 4.97
N ALA A 214 -25.62 1.65 5.40
CA ALA A 214 -26.25 1.53 6.73
C ALA A 214 -26.69 0.10 7.11
N SER A 215 -26.62 -0.84 6.17
CA SER A 215 -26.77 -2.28 6.39
C SER A 215 -25.62 -2.95 7.15
N GLU A 216 -24.39 -2.40 7.10
CA GLU A 216 -23.21 -3.01 7.76
C GLU A 216 -22.93 -2.44 9.15
N ASP A 217 -23.41 -1.22 9.48
CA ASP A 217 -23.34 -0.67 10.85
C ASP A 217 -24.30 -1.42 11.81
N ILE A 218 -25.27 -2.16 11.27
CA ILE A 218 -26.12 -3.07 12.05
C ILE A 218 -25.33 -4.33 12.45
N VAL A 219 -24.29 -4.71 11.70
CA VAL A 219 -23.49 -5.92 11.94
C VAL A 219 -22.45 -5.69 13.05
N GLU A 220 -22.06 -4.47 13.39
CA GLU A 220 -21.20 -4.21 14.57
C GLU A 220 -21.95 -4.35 15.92
N ASN A 221 -23.27 -4.53 15.90
CA ASN A 221 -24.03 -5.00 17.06
C ASN A 221 -24.16 -6.54 17.11
N GLU A 222 -23.64 -7.27 16.12
CA GLU A 222 -23.51 -8.71 16.15
C GLU A 222 -22.02 -9.09 16.21
N ALA A 223 -21.61 -9.72 17.31
CA ALA A 223 -20.27 -10.27 17.43
C ALA A 223 -19.94 -11.16 16.21
N SER A 224 -18.73 -10.99 15.63
CA SER A 224 -18.28 -11.84 14.51
C SER A 224 -18.41 -13.31 14.87
N VAL A 225 -18.61 -14.20 13.88
CA VAL A 225 -18.78 -15.64 14.18
C VAL A 225 -17.57 -16.18 14.96
N ALA A 226 -16.35 -15.74 14.64
CA ALA A 226 -15.15 -16.09 15.40
C ALA A 226 -15.21 -15.60 16.85
N GLN A 227 -15.64 -14.36 17.10
CA GLN A 227 -15.83 -13.83 18.45
C GLN A 227 -16.83 -14.68 19.23
N ARG A 228 -17.97 -15.00 18.62
CA ARG A 228 -19.01 -15.87 19.22
C ARG A 228 -18.48 -17.27 19.54
N VAL A 229 -17.64 -17.84 18.68
CA VAL A 229 -16.99 -19.14 18.92
C VAL A 229 -16.08 -19.06 20.15
N ILE A 230 -15.23 -18.03 20.23
CA ILE A 230 -14.31 -17.84 21.38
C ILE A 230 -15.09 -17.59 22.67
N ASP A 231 -16.13 -16.77 22.62
CA ASP A 231 -16.96 -16.47 23.79
C ASP A 231 -17.69 -17.73 24.28
N ALA A 232 -18.32 -18.49 23.38
CA ALA A 232 -18.97 -19.75 23.74
C ALA A 232 -17.99 -20.80 24.29
N ALA A 233 -16.79 -20.87 23.73
CA ALA A 233 -15.74 -21.75 24.23
C ALA A 233 -15.28 -21.34 25.63
N ARG A 234 -15.04 -20.04 25.87
CA ARG A 234 -14.66 -19.50 27.18
C ARG A 234 -15.74 -19.73 28.24
N GLU A 235 -17.00 -19.45 27.92
CA GLU A 235 -18.12 -19.61 28.85
C GLU A 235 -18.24 -21.05 29.39
N ARG A 236 -17.80 -22.02 28.60
CA ARG A 236 -17.86 -23.45 28.93
C ARG A 236 -16.50 -24.08 29.21
N SER A 237 -15.44 -23.27 29.27
CA SER A 237 -14.05 -23.73 29.43
C SER A 237 -13.66 -24.81 28.41
N LEU A 238 -14.11 -24.68 27.16
CA LEU A 238 -13.80 -25.57 26.06
C LEU A 238 -12.55 -25.10 25.31
N THR A 239 -11.79 -26.08 24.82
CA THR A 239 -10.60 -25.88 24.01
C THR A 239 -10.84 -26.24 22.55
N LEU A 240 -10.18 -25.49 21.65
CA LEU A 240 -10.41 -25.49 20.21
C LEU A 240 -9.13 -25.83 19.44
N ALA A 241 -9.26 -26.62 18.37
CA ALA A 241 -8.18 -26.88 17.41
C ALA A 241 -8.66 -26.87 15.95
N THR A 242 -7.74 -26.74 15.00
CA THR A 242 -8.06 -26.72 13.56
C THR A 242 -7.17 -27.65 12.74
N ALA A 243 -7.72 -28.19 11.63
CA ALA A 243 -6.98 -28.89 10.58
C ALA A 243 -7.33 -28.32 9.20
N GLU A 244 -6.40 -27.59 8.60
CA GLU A 244 -6.68 -26.77 7.42
C GLU A 244 -5.95 -27.28 6.17
N SER A 245 -6.68 -27.50 5.08
CA SER A 245 -6.09 -27.75 3.76
C SER A 245 -6.33 -26.54 2.85
N CYS A 246 -7.47 -26.46 2.16
CA CYS A 246 -7.69 -25.43 1.12
C CYS A 246 -7.71 -23.98 1.62
N THR A 247 -7.96 -23.73 2.91
CA THR A 247 -7.92 -22.41 3.54
C THR A 247 -6.49 -21.95 3.84
N GLY A 248 -5.58 -22.88 4.15
CA GLY A 248 -4.16 -22.57 4.37
C GLY A 248 -3.86 -21.78 5.64
N GLY A 249 -4.63 -21.97 6.72
CA GLY A 249 -4.42 -21.29 8.00
C GLY A 249 -5.38 -20.14 8.30
N LEU A 250 -6.34 -19.86 7.40
CA LEU A 250 -7.27 -18.74 7.56
C LEU A 250 -8.28 -18.94 8.69
N ILE A 251 -8.66 -20.18 9.03
CA ILE A 251 -9.57 -20.44 10.16
C ILE A 251 -8.82 -20.14 11.46
N SER A 252 -7.59 -20.64 11.56
CA SER A 252 -6.69 -20.35 12.68
C SER A 252 -6.48 -18.84 12.83
N ALA A 253 -6.19 -18.14 11.72
CA ALA A 253 -6.04 -16.68 11.72
C ALA A 253 -7.29 -15.98 12.25
N ALA A 254 -8.49 -16.34 11.76
CA ALA A 254 -9.75 -15.74 12.20
C ALA A 254 -10.04 -15.94 13.69
N LEU A 255 -9.72 -17.13 14.23
CA LEU A 255 -9.83 -17.38 15.67
C LEU A 255 -8.79 -16.59 16.48
N THR A 256 -7.54 -16.51 15.99
CA THR A 256 -6.46 -15.81 16.70
C THR A 256 -6.54 -14.29 16.64
N ASP A 257 -7.26 -13.73 15.66
CA ASP A 257 -7.54 -12.29 15.59
C ASP A 257 -8.45 -11.81 16.73
N VAL A 258 -9.18 -12.71 17.38
CA VAL A 258 -10.00 -12.39 18.55
C VAL A 258 -9.11 -12.19 19.80
N PRO A 259 -9.16 -11.04 20.48
CA PRO A 259 -8.37 -10.78 21.67
C PRO A 259 -8.56 -11.84 22.78
N GLY A 260 -7.44 -12.36 23.27
CA GLY A 260 -7.37 -13.39 24.31
C GLY A 260 -7.79 -14.80 23.86
N SER A 261 -7.91 -15.04 22.56
CA SER A 261 -8.19 -16.36 21.97
C SER A 261 -7.25 -17.48 22.47
N SER A 262 -6.07 -17.13 22.98
CA SER A 262 -5.12 -18.04 23.64
C SER A 262 -5.69 -18.83 24.82
N GLU A 263 -6.81 -18.40 25.41
CA GLU A 263 -7.49 -19.13 26.48
C GLU A 263 -8.23 -20.37 25.99
N ALA A 264 -8.66 -20.38 24.71
CA ALA A 264 -9.47 -21.46 24.13
C ALA A 264 -8.74 -22.17 22.97
N VAL A 265 -7.98 -21.44 22.14
CA VAL A 265 -7.35 -22.00 20.93
C VAL A 265 -6.00 -22.63 21.28
N LEU A 266 -5.91 -23.96 21.13
CA LEU A 266 -4.68 -24.71 21.42
C LEU A 266 -3.70 -24.73 20.25
N GLY A 267 -4.21 -24.69 19.03
CA GLY A 267 -3.39 -24.71 17.82
C GLY A 267 -4.12 -25.20 16.59
N GLY A 268 -3.36 -25.34 15.51
CA GLY A 268 -3.87 -25.83 14.24
C GLY A 268 -2.79 -26.48 13.39
N ILE A 269 -3.19 -27.42 12.54
CA ILE A 269 -2.32 -28.08 11.57
C ILE A 269 -2.76 -27.69 10.17
N VAL A 270 -1.87 -27.05 9.41
CA VAL A 270 -2.08 -26.82 7.97
C VAL A 270 -1.61 -28.05 7.20
N SER A 271 -2.52 -28.99 6.94
CA SER A 271 -2.25 -30.26 6.25
C SER A 271 -2.50 -30.15 4.75
N TYR A 272 -1.76 -29.26 4.08
CA TYR A 272 -1.95 -28.99 2.65
C TYR A 272 -1.64 -30.22 1.78
N ALA A 273 -0.56 -30.95 2.09
CA ALA A 273 -0.16 -32.17 1.40
C ALA A 273 -0.74 -33.43 2.07
N ASN A 274 -0.89 -34.52 1.31
CA ASN A 274 -1.45 -35.78 1.80
C ASN A 274 -0.55 -36.43 2.88
N GLU A 275 0.76 -36.26 2.75
CA GLU A 275 1.74 -36.72 3.72
C GLU A 275 1.51 -36.06 5.07
N VAL A 276 1.22 -34.75 5.10
CA VAL A 276 0.92 -34.03 6.35
C VAL A 276 -0.41 -34.50 6.95
N LYS A 277 -1.42 -34.81 6.13
CA LYS A 277 -2.68 -35.40 6.62
C LYS A 277 -2.43 -36.74 7.32
N ARG A 278 -1.57 -37.57 6.76
CA ARG A 278 -1.23 -38.88 7.35
C ARG A 278 -0.35 -38.75 8.59
N ASP A 279 0.74 -38.01 8.47
CA ASP A 279 1.81 -38.01 9.46
C ASP A 279 1.47 -37.13 10.68
N SER A 280 0.69 -36.05 10.50
CA SER A 280 0.32 -35.13 11.58
C SER A 280 -1.11 -35.29 12.10
N LEU A 281 -2.03 -35.82 11.28
CA LEU A 281 -3.45 -35.98 11.64
C LEU A 281 -3.91 -37.45 11.65
N GLY A 282 -3.02 -38.42 11.37
CA GLY A 282 -3.36 -39.83 11.42
C GLY A 282 -4.38 -40.27 10.35
N VAL A 283 -4.56 -39.50 9.27
CA VAL A 283 -5.45 -39.90 8.17
C VAL A 283 -4.84 -41.11 7.46
N SER A 284 -5.52 -42.25 7.47
CA SER A 284 -4.98 -43.48 6.91
C SER A 284 -4.80 -43.41 5.40
N GLU A 285 -3.79 -44.13 4.90
CA GLU A 285 -3.54 -44.25 3.45
C GLU A 285 -4.74 -44.90 2.73
N GLU A 286 -5.46 -45.79 3.41
CA GLU A 286 -6.70 -46.39 2.89
C GLU A 286 -7.79 -45.34 2.64
N VAL A 287 -7.99 -44.39 3.56
CA VAL A 287 -8.97 -43.31 3.39
C VAL A 287 -8.60 -42.42 2.20
N LEU A 288 -7.34 -42.02 2.10
CA LEU A 288 -6.86 -41.15 1.02
C LEU A 288 -6.93 -41.83 -0.35
N SER A 289 -6.54 -43.11 -0.43
CA SER A 289 -6.57 -43.87 -1.70
C SER A 289 -7.97 -44.21 -2.17
N LYS A 290 -8.89 -44.58 -1.26
CA LYS A 290 -10.25 -45.00 -1.61
C LYS A 290 -11.21 -43.84 -1.82
N HIS A 291 -11.13 -42.78 -1.01
CA HIS A 291 -12.10 -41.68 -1.01
C HIS A 291 -11.52 -40.36 -1.58
N GLY A 292 -10.20 -40.24 -1.61
CA GLY A 292 -9.49 -39.03 -2.03
C GLY A 292 -9.47 -37.95 -0.94
N ALA A 293 -8.53 -37.00 -1.06
CA ALA A 293 -8.33 -35.95 -0.06
C ALA A 293 -9.54 -35.02 0.13
N VAL A 294 -10.38 -34.85 -0.90
CA VAL A 294 -11.62 -34.05 -0.84
C VAL A 294 -12.80 -35.01 -0.68
N SER A 295 -13.02 -35.46 0.55
CA SER A 295 -14.08 -36.42 0.91
C SER A 295 -14.54 -36.21 2.35
N GLU A 296 -15.76 -36.68 2.64
CA GLU A 296 -16.31 -36.74 4.00
C GLU A 296 -15.36 -37.48 4.95
N GLN A 297 -14.87 -38.66 4.52
CA GLN A 297 -14.01 -39.53 5.31
C GLN A 297 -12.68 -38.84 5.66
N THR A 298 -12.11 -38.10 4.70
CA THR A 298 -10.89 -37.33 4.96
C THR A 298 -11.14 -36.16 5.91
N ALA A 299 -12.25 -35.43 5.74
CA ALA A 299 -12.61 -34.34 6.66
C ALA A 299 -12.84 -34.85 8.09
N CYS A 300 -13.61 -35.92 8.27
CA CYS A 300 -13.82 -36.55 9.58
C CYS A 300 -12.49 -37.01 10.21
N ALA A 301 -11.63 -37.69 9.44
CA ALA A 301 -10.33 -38.14 9.93
C ALA A 301 -9.41 -36.97 10.31
N MET A 302 -9.39 -35.89 9.52
CA MET A 302 -8.62 -34.67 9.82
C MET A 302 -9.11 -33.99 11.11
N ALA A 303 -10.43 -33.83 11.28
CA ALA A 303 -11.00 -33.22 12.48
C ALA A 303 -10.69 -34.05 13.74
N LYS A 304 -10.87 -35.37 13.66
CA LYS A 304 -10.53 -36.28 14.76
C LYS A 304 -9.04 -36.23 15.09
N GLY A 305 -8.18 -36.27 14.08
CA GLY A 305 -6.73 -36.18 14.23
C GLY A 305 -6.28 -34.90 14.90
N ALA A 306 -6.86 -33.75 14.52
CA ALA A 306 -6.56 -32.47 15.16
C ALA A 306 -7.00 -32.44 16.62
N ARG A 307 -8.20 -32.95 16.92
CA ARG A 307 -8.71 -33.05 18.28
C ARG A 307 -7.77 -33.86 19.18
N GLU A 308 -7.33 -35.02 18.69
CA GLU A 308 -6.43 -35.91 19.42
C GLU A 308 -5.01 -35.34 19.55
N ALA A 309 -4.47 -34.74 18.48
CA ALA A 309 -3.11 -34.19 18.47
C ALA A 309 -2.94 -33.02 19.46
N PHE A 310 -3.95 -32.17 19.60
CA PHE A 310 -3.92 -31.03 20.52
C PHE A 310 -4.58 -31.31 21.88
N GLY A 311 -5.28 -32.44 22.04
CA GLY A 311 -6.11 -32.69 23.22
C GLY A 311 -7.25 -31.69 23.38
N ALA A 312 -7.77 -31.17 22.26
CA ALA A 312 -8.84 -30.17 22.26
C ALA A 312 -10.21 -30.80 22.51
N ASP A 313 -11.16 -30.01 23.04
CA ASP A 313 -12.54 -30.45 23.20
C ASP A 313 -13.25 -30.50 21.84
N ILE A 314 -13.04 -29.48 21.00
CA ILE A 314 -13.62 -29.34 19.67
C ILE A 314 -12.51 -29.11 18.66
N ALA A 315 -12.53 -29.84 17.56
CA ALA A 315 -11.67 -29.54 16.41
C ALA A 315 -12.46 -29.49 15.10
N VAL A 316 -12.17 -28.48 14.30
CA VAL A 316 -12.72 -28.35 12.93
C VAL A 316 -11.66 -28.71 11.90
N SER A 317 -12.08 -29.21 10.75
CA SER A 317 -11.21 -29.42 9.62
C SER A 317 -11.86 -29.02 8.32
N VAL A 318 -11.04 -28.66 7.33
CA VAL A 318 -11.52 -28.33 5.98
C VAL A 318 -10.63 -28.93 4.90
N THR A 319 -11.27 -29.54 3.90
CA THR A 319 -10.60 -30.06 2.69
C THR A 319 -11.48 -29.84 1.47
N GLY A 320 -10.91 -29.32 0.38
CA GLY A 320 -11.72 -28.85 -0.75
C GLY A 320 -10.92 -28.33 -1.93
N ILE A 321 -11.64 -27.94 -2.98
CA ILE A 321 -11.09 -27.46 -4.25
C ILE A 321 -11.40 -25.96 -4.37
N ALA A 322 -10.47 -25.11 -3.93
CA ALA A 322 -10.64 -23.65 -4.00
C ALA A 322 -10.51 -23.07 -5.42
N GLY A 323 -9.90 -23.80 -6.38
CA GLY A 323 -9.71 -23.30 -7.74
C GLY A 323 -8.42 -22.47 -7.94
N PRO A 324 -8.20 -21.93 -9.16
CA PRO A 324 -9.06 -22.06 -10.34
C PRO A 324 -8.99 -23.43 -11.02
N GLY A 325 -7.99 -24.26 -10.69
CA GLY A 325 -7.85 -25.64 -11.16
C GLY A 325 -8.23 -26.68 -10.10
N GLY A 326 -8.06 -27.96 -10.43
CA GLY A 326 -8.22 -29.07 -9.48
C GLY A 326 -9.61 -29.70 -9.42
N ALA A 327 -10.55 -29.26 -10.26
CA ALA A 327 -11.83 -29.95 -10.45
C ALA A 327 -11.60 -31.38 -10.97
N VAL A 328 -12.39 -32.31 -10.46
CA VAL A 328 -12.43 -33.71 -10.90
C VAL A 328 -13.87 -34.12 -11.20
N PRO A 329 -14.12 -35.20 -11.95
CA PRO A 329 -15.48 -35.68 -12.18
C PRO A 329 -16.27 -35.82 -10.87
N GLY A 330 -17.41 -35.14 -10.78
CA GLY A 330 -18.27 -35.12 -9.60
C GLY A 330 -17.86 -34.17 -8.46
N LYS A 331 -16.72 -33.46 -8.57
CA LYS A 331 -16.27 -32.46 -7.57
C LYS A 331 -15.77 -31.19 -8.29
N PRO A 332 -16.66 -30.27 -8.67
CA PRO A 332 -16.26 -29.00 -9.29
C PRO A 332 -15.45 -28.11 -8.33
N VAL A 333 -14.82 -27.07 -8.87
CA VAL A 333 -14.29 -25.97 -8.05
C VAL A 333 -15.40 -25.44 -7.13
N GLY A 334 -15.07 -25.14 -5.89
CA GLY A 334 -16.03 -24.77 -4.85
C GLY A 334 -16.50 -25.94 -3.98
N THR A 335 -16.17 -27.19 -4.34
CA THR A 335 -16.49 -28.36 -3.51
C THR A 335 -15.60 -28.41 -2.28
N VAL A 336 -16.19 -28.29 -1.09
CA VAL A 336 -15.48 -28.26 0.19
C VAL A 336 -16.22 -29.12 1.21
N TRP A 337 -15.47 -29.96 1.92
CA TRP A 337 -15.95 -30.67 3.11
C TRP A 337 -15.44 -29.95 4.37
N VAL A 338 -16.37 -29.67 5.29
CA VAL A 338 -16.10 -29.12 6.61
C VAL A 338 -16.39 -30.21 7.65
N GLY A 339 -15.36 -30.73 8.29
CA GLY A 339 -15.46 -31.76 9.32
C GLY A 339 -15.37 -31.17 10.73
N VAL A 340 -16.07 -31.76 11.70
CA VAL A 340 -15.94 -31.40 13.12
C VAL A 340 -15.88 -32.64 13.99
N SER A 341 -15.03 -32.60 15.01
CA SER A 341 -14.90 -33.64 16.03
C SER A 341 -15.04 -33.03 17.40
N CYS A 342 -15.87 -33.66 18.25
CA CYS A 342 -16.14 -33.26 19.62
C CYS A 342 -16.44 -34.50 20.49
N ALA A 343 -16.79 -34.32 21.76
CA ALA A 343 -17.15 -35.43 22.64
C ALA A 343 -18.36 -36.24 22.17
N GLN A 344 -19.29 -35.60 21.45
CA GLN A 344 -20.53 -36.19 20.94
C GLN A 344 -20.32 -37.03 19.68
N GLY A 345 -19.18 -36.88 19.00
CA GLY A 345 -18.86 -37.62 17.79
C GLY A 345 -18.08 -36.80 16.76
N THR A 346 -17.94 -37.37 15.57
CA THR A 346 -17.26 -36.75 14.43
C THR A 346 -18.16 -36.86 13.20
N GLU A 347 -18.32 -35.75 12.49
CA GLU A 347 -19.15 -35.65 11.29
C GLU A 347 -18.55 -34.63 10.30
N ALA A 348 -19.07 -34.58 9.07
CA ALA A 348 -18.68 -33.57 8.10
C ALA A 348 -19.84 -33.14 7.20
N GLN A 349 -19.81 -31.91 6.75
CA GLN A 349 -20.81 -31.29 5.87
C GLN A 349 -20.19 -30.95 4.51
N LEU A 350 -20.92 -31.24 3.43
CA LEU A 350 -20.52 -30.91 2.06
C LEU A 350 -21.09 -29.54 1.66
N HIS A 351 -20.22 -28.68 1.14
CA HIS A 351 -20.59 -27.39 0.60
C HIS A 351 -20.14 -27.26 -0.86
N HIS A 352 -20.92 -26.50 -1.62
CA HIS A 352 -20.59 -26.04 -2.96
C HIS A 352 -20.61 -24.52 -2.96
N PHE A 353 -19.43 -23.93 -2.85
CA PHE A 353 -19.27 -22.47 -2.82
C PHE A 353 -19.04 -21.91 -4.21
N GLU A 354 -19.60 -20.72 -4.47
CA GLU A 354 -19.44 -20.01 -5.73
C GLU A 354 -18.32 -18.96 -5.63
N GLY A 355 -17.79 -18.56 -6.79
CA GLY A 355 -16.82 -17.49 -6.92
C GLY A 355 -15.39 -17.94 -7.23
N ASP A 356 -14.45 -17.01 -7.09
CA ASP A 356 -13.03 -17.26 -7.30
C ASP A 356 -12.37 -17.92 -6.07
N ARG A 357 -11.05 -18.15 -6.16
CA ARG A 357 -10.29 -18.86 -5.13
C ARG A 357 -10.42 -18.22 -3.75
N ASP A 358 -10.40 -16.90 -3.68
CA ASP A 358 -10.46 -16.20 -2.40
C ASP A 358 -11.88 -16.17 -1.85
N ALA A 359 -12.90 -16.03 -2.71
CA ALA A 359 -14.30 -16.15 -2.33
C ALA A 359 -14.63 -17.54 -1.74
N VAL A 360 -14.16 -18.62 -2.38
CA VAL A 360 -14.37 -20.00 -1.87
C VAL A 360 -13.69 -20.20 -0.51
N ARG A 361 -12.47 -19.69 -0.34
CA ARG A 361 -11.75 -19.78 0.95
C ARG A 361 -12.44 -18.99 2.05
N ALA A 362 -12.95 -17.80 1.76
CA ALA A 362 -13.67 -16.98 2.73
C ALA A 362 -14.96 -17.66 3.22
N GLN A 363 -15.77 -18.18 2.29
CA GLN A 363 -16.99 -18.93 2.63
C GLN A 363 -16.68 -20.22 3.41
N THR A 364 -15.55 -20.88 3.10
CA THR A 364 -15.09 -22.05 3.87
C THR A 364 -14.77 -21.70 5.32
N VAL A 365 -14.12 -20.56 5.56
CA VAL A 365 -13.80 -20.10 6.92
C VAL A 365 -15.09 -19.84 7.70
N GLU A 366 -16.04 -19.12 7.11
CA GLU A 366 -17.33 -18.83 7.75
C GLU A 366 -18.09 -20.11 8.10
N ALA A 367 -18.20 -21.06 7.16
CA ALA A 367 -18.85 -22.35 7.40
C ALA A 367 -18.18 -23.15 8.53
N ALA A 368 -16.84 -23.18 8.56
CA ALA A 368 -16.10 -23.84 9.64
C ALA A 368 -16.37 -23.21 11.02
N LEU A 369 -16.39 -21.87 11.09
CA LEU A 369 -16.67 -21.15 12.33
C LEU A 369 -18.12 -21.38 12.80
N CYS A 370 -19.10 -21.41 11.90
CA CYS A 370 -20.49 -21.73 12.23
C CYS A 370 -20.61 -23.14 12.83
N VAL A 371 -19.99 -24.14 12.20
CA VAL A 371 -19.99 -25.52 12.72
C VAL A 371 -19.31 -25.59 14.10
N MET A 372 -18.21 -24.87 14.30
CA MET A 372 -17.57 -24.79 15.63
C MET A 372 -18.49 -24.14 16.66
N LEU A 373 -19.19 -23.07 16.31
CA LEU A 373 -20.10 -22.36 17.20
C LEU A 373 -21.26 -23.25 17.64
N GLU A 374 -21.86 -23.99 16.70
CA GLU A 374 -22.90 -24.97 17.00
C GLU A 374 -22.42 -26.02 18.00
N ARG A 375 -21.16 -26.48 17.88
CA ARG A 375 -20.59 -27.45 18.83
C ARG A 375 -20.16 -26.83 20.16
N ALA A 376 -19.76 -25.57 20.18
CA ALA A 376 -19.45 -24.86 21.42
C ALA A 376 -20.73 -24.52 22.21
N THR A 377 -21.88 -24.37 21.54
CA THR A 377 -23.15 -23.96 22.17
C THR A 377 -24.10 -25.13 22.49
N ASN A 378 -23.86 -26.32 21.96
CA ASN A 378 -24.56 -27.55 22.37
C ASN A 378 -23.77 -28.25 23.48
#